data_AF-A0A4P7RPT4-F1
#
_entry.id   AF-A0A4P7RPT4-F1
#
_cell.length_a   1.000
_cell.length_b   1.000
_cell.length_c   1.000
_cell.angle_alpha   90.00
_cell.angle_beta   90.00
_cell.angle_gamma   90.00
#
_symmetry.space_group_name_H-M   'P 1'
#
loop_
_entity.id
_entity.type
_entity.pdbx_description
1 polymer ?
#
loop_
_entity_poly.entity_id
_entity_poly.type
_entity_poly.pdbx_seq_one_letter_code
_entity_poly.pdbx_strand_id
1 'polypeptide(L)'
;MDRNGRRLPVDRLIHPIVTANRHADYKNELVDNGPRYPGAAELSLATAQWVAFYNRERPHSYCHDLTPDHAEQLHYDRTRILSPEEALTQ
;
A
#
# COMPACT_ATOMS: atom_id res chain seq x y z
N MET A 1 -2.28 -18.63 -6.56
CA MET A 1 -2.32 -19.43 -7.80
C MET A 1 -3.43 -18.85 -8.66
N ASP A 2 -3.20 -18.61 -9.95
CA ASP A 2 -4.30 -18.23 -10.87
C ASP A 2 -5.02 -19.46 -11.44
N ARG A 3 -6.06 -19.24 -12.26
CA ARG A 3 -6.86 -20.30 -12.90
C ARG A 3 -6.06 -21.24 -13.82
N ASN A 4 -4.81 -20.90 -14.14
CA ASN A 4 -3.90 -21.69 -14.99
C ASN A 4 -2.80 -22.41 -14.20
N GLY A 5 -2.91 -22.50 -12.87
CA GLY A 5 -1.98 -23.27 -12.04
C GLY A 5 -0.57 -22.68 -11.94
N ARG A 6 -0.37 -21.43 -12.38
CA ARG A 6 0.90 -20.73 -12.19
C ARG A 6 0.93 -20.09 -10.80
N ARG A 7 2.04 -20.29 -10.09
CA ARG A 7 2.33 -19.57 -8.85
C ARG A 7 2.47 -18.10 -9.24
N LEU A 8 1.49 -17.28 -8.83
CA LEU A 8 1.56 -15.85 -9.05
C LEU A 8 2.85 -15.35 -8.41
N PRO A 9 3.69 -14.57 -9.12
CA PRO A 9 4.84 -13.95 -8.49
C PRO A 9 4.33 -13.13 -7.30
N VAL A 10 5.00 -13.27 -6.16
CA VAL A 10 4.66 -12.58 -4.90
C VAL A 10 4.56 -11.07 -5.09
N ASP A 11 5.28 -10.53 -6.08
CA ASP A 11 5.29 -9.13 -6.53
C ASP A 11 3.91 -8.63 -7.00
N ARG A 12 3.03 -9.53 -7.44
CA ARG A 12 1.68 -9.17 -7.91
C ARG A 12 0.58 -9.23 -6.85
N LEU A 13 0.87 -9.69 -5.64
CA LEU A 13 -0.14 -9.84 -4.57
C LEU A 13 -0.11 -8.72 -3.54
N ILE A 14 1.01 -8.02 -3.38
CA ILE A 14 1.09 -6.84 -2.50
C ILE A 14 0.35 -5.64 -3.12
N HIS A 15 0.47 -5.44 -4.44
CA HIS A 15 -0.12 -4.31 -5.15
C HIS A 15 -1.67 -4.25 -5.16
N PRO A 16 -2.43 -5.30 -5.51
CA PRO A 16 -3.89 -5.19 -5.62
C PRO A 16 -4.62 -5.29 -4.26
N ILE A 17 -4.04 -5.94 -3.25
CA ILE A 17 -4.72 -6.16 -1.96
C ILE A 17 -4.57 -4.94 -1.02
N VAL A 18 -3.43 -4.25 -1.03
CA VAL A 18 -3.26 -2.97 -0.32
C VAL A 18 -4.12 -1.86 -0.96
N THR A 19 -4.39 -1.95 -2.25
CA THR A 19 -5.07 -0.87 -3.01
C THR A 19 -6.60 -0.96 -2.98
N ALA A 20 -7.18 -2.17 -2.91
CA ALA A 20 -8.64 -2.32 -2.89
C ALA A 20 -9.28 -1.80 -1.59
N ASN A 21 -8.70 -2.12 -0.44
CA ASN A 21 -9.19 -1.60 0.85
C ASN A 21 -8.93 -0.10 1.00
N ARG A 22 -7.80 0.40 0.49
CA ARG A 22 -7.48 1.83 0.49
C ARG A 22 -8.58 2.67 -0.15
N HIS A 23 -9.16 2.22 -1.27
CA HIS A 23 -10.21 2.96 -1.96
C HIS A 23 -11.51 3.04 -1.14
N ALA A 24 -11.91 1.94 -0.50
CA ALA A 24 -13.09 1.93 0.36
C ALA A 24 -12.89 2.80 1.61
N ASP A 25 -11.74 2.66 2.28
CA ASP A 25 -11.40 3.45 3.47
C ASP A 25 -11.29 4.94 3.13
N TYR A 26 -10.66 5.29 2.00
CA TYR A 26 -10.54 6.67 1.53
C TYR A 26 -11.91 7.32 1.31
N LYS A 27 -12.82 6.62 0.60
CA LYS A 27 -14.17 7.13 0.36
C LYS A 27 -14.92 7.31 1.67
N ASN A 28 -14.90 6.29 2.52
CA ASN A 28 -15.63 6.34 3.78
C ASN A 28 -15.12 7.47 4.69
N GLU A 29 -13.81 7.62 4.85
CA GLU A 29 -13.21 8.53 5.83
C GLU A 29 -13.11 9.98 5.33
N LEU A 30 -12.88 10.17 4.03
CA LEU A 30 -12.60 11.48 3.44
C LEU A 30 -13.78 12.05 2.66
N VAL A 31 -14.57 11.20 2.01
CA VAL A 31 -15.70 11.62 1.14
C VAL A 31 -17.03 11.51 1.86
N ASP A 32 -17.32 10.38 2.51
CA ASP A 32 -18.63 10.08 3.08
C ASP A 32 -18.78 10.62 4.51
N ASN A 33 -17.73 10.51 5.33
CA ASN A 33 -17.72 10.96 6.74
C ASN A 33 -16.73 12.10 7.02
N GLY A 34 -16.02 12.58 6.00
CA GLY A 34 -15.05 13.67 6.11
C GLY A 34 -15.70 15.06 6.19
N PRO A 35 -14.93 16.10 6.57
CA PRO A 35 -15.40 17.48 6.51
C PRO A 35 -15.66 17.89 5.05
N ARG A 36 -16.62 18.80 4.85
CA ARG A 36 -16.83 19.40 3.53
C ARG A 36 -15.65 20.32 3.19
N TYR A 37 -14.91 19.96 2.16
CA TYR A 37 -13.78 20.75 1.71
C TYR A 37 -14.25 22.01 0.95
N PRO A 38 -13.75 23.20 1.31
CA PRO A 38 -14.13 24.45 0.63
C PRO A 38 -13.74 24.50 -0.85
N GLY A 39 -12.68 23.79 -1.21
CA GLY A 39 -12.14 23.79 -2.56
C GLY A 39 -11.18 22.65 -2.84
N ALA A 40 -10.68 22.62 -4.07
CA ALA A 40 -9.79 21.56 -4.55
C ALA A 40 -8.43 21.54 -3.83
N ALA A 41 -7.95 22.70 -3.36
CA ALA A 41 -6.67 22.81 -2.66
C ALA A 41 -6.74 22.12 -1.28
N GLU A 42 -7.80 22.37 -0.53
CA GLU A 42 -8.04 21.76 0.79
C GLU A 42 -8.28 20.26 0.67
N LEU A 43 -9.05 19.83 -0.35
CA LEU A 43 -9.26 18.41 -0.63
C LEU A 43 -7.94 17.70 -1.00
N SER A 44 -7.08 18.37 -1.79
CA SER A 44 -5.77 17.83 -2.17
C SER A 44 -4.85 17.68 -0.97
N LEU A 45 -4.82 18.67 -0.08
CA LEU A 45 -4.06 18.62 1.17
C LEU A 45 -4.57 17.49 2.07
N ALA A 46 -5.87 17.39 2.28
CA ALA A 46 -6.47 16.35 3.09
C ALA A 46 -6.20 14.94 2.52
N THR A 47 -6.26 14.81 1.19
CA THR A 47 -5.89 13.56 0.51
C THR A 47 -4.44 13.19 0.76
N ALA A 48 -3.51 14.15 0.65
CA ALA A 48 -2.08 13.90 0.92
C ALA A 48 -1.84 13.49 2.38
N GLN A 49 -2.50 14.15 3.33
CA GLN A 49 -2.43 13.81 4.76
C GLN A 49 -2.99 12.41 5.04
N TRP A 50 -4.13 12.07 4.45
CA TRP A 50 -4.75 10.76 4.62
C TRP A 50 -3.88 9.64 4.05
N VAL A 51 -3.29 9.84 2.86
CA VAL A 51 -2.36 8.87 2.27
C VAL A 51 -1.13 8.67 3.16
N ALA A 52 -0.57 9.75 3.73
CA ALA A 52 0.55 9.65 4.64
C ALA A 52 0.19 8.85 5.92
N PHE A 53 -0.95 9.15 6.53
CA PHE A 53 -1.47 8.40 7.69
C PHE A 53 -1.69 6.92 7.36
N TYR A 54 -2.39 6.62 6.26
CA TYR A 54 -2.69 5.26 5.86
C TYR A 54 -1.42 4.44 5.65
N ASN A 55 -0.40 5.02 5.00
CA ASN A 55 0.82 4.31 4.67
C ASN A 55 1.80 4.13 5.85
N ARG A 56 1.84 5.09 6.78
CA ARG A 56 2.89 5.12 7.83
C ARG A 56 2.39 4.81 9.23
N GLU A 57 1.11 5.00 9.48
CA GLU A 57 0.57 4.98 10.84
C GLU A 57 -0.50 3.91 11.02
N ARG A 58 -1.28 3.58 9.99
CA ARG A 58 -2.34 2.57 10.07
C ARG A 58 -1.76 1.13 9.98
N PRO A 59 -1.89 0.30 11.03
CA PRO A 59 -1.59 -1.12 10.96
C PRO A 59 -2.69 -1.85 10.18
N HIS A 60 -2.31 -2.84 9.38
CA HIS A 60 -3.28 -3.70 8.71
C HIS A 60 -3.09 -5.16 9.12
N SER A 61 -4.15 -5.78 9.62
CA SER A 61 -4.15 -7.19 10.02
C SER A 61 -3.78 -8.14 8.88
N TYR A 62 -4.09 -7.76 7.63
CA TYR A 62 -3.64 -8.48 6.44
C TYR A 62 -2.11 -8.50 6.26
N CYS A 63 -1.43 -7.46 6.76
CA CYS A 63 0.03 -7.33 6.73
C CYS A 63 0.66 -7.65 8.10
N HIS A 64 0.09 -8.57 8.89
CA HIS A 64 0.58 -8.90 10.23
C HIS A 64 0.69 -7.69 11.17
N ASP A 65 -0.29 -6.78 11.09
CA ASP A 65 -0.31 -5.51 11.83
C ASP A 65 0.88 -4.59 11.51
N LEU A 66 1.55 -4.81 10.37
CA LEU A 66 2.47 -3.84 9.80
C LEU A 66 1.71 -2.74 9.08
N THR A 67 2.33 -1.57 9.03
CA THR A 67 1.91 -0.48 8.16
C THR A 67 2.30 -0.81 6.71
N PRO A 68 1.61 -0.23 5.71
CA PRO A 68 1.94 -0.48 4.31
C PRO A 68 3.41 -0.20 3.97
N ASP A 69 3.97 0.90 4.45
CA ASP A 69 5.40 1.24 4.21
C ASP A 69 6.34 0.17 4.77
N HIS A 70 6.08 -0.34 5.98
CA HIS A 70 6.92 -1.39 6.57
C HIS A 70 6.77 -2.74 5.86
N ALA A 71 5.55 -3.08 5.44
CA ALA A 71 5.30 -4.30 4.68
C ALA A 71 6.01 -4.26 3.32
N GLU A 72 6.00 -3.11 2.65
CA GLU A 72 6.70 -2.88 1.38
C GLU A 72 8.23 -2.93 1.56
N GLN A 73 8.77 -2.28 2.58
CA GLN A 73 10.20 -2.34 2.89
C GLN A 73 10.68 -3.78 3.13
N LEU A 74 9.95 -4.55 3.94
CA LEU A 74 10.27 -5.96 4.20
C LEU A 74 10.20 -6.81 2.93
N HIS A 75 9.27 -6.49 2.02
CA HIS A 75 9.17 -7.16 0.73
C HIS A 75 10.38 -6.86 -0.16
N TYR A 76 10.81 -5.60 -0.28
CA TYR A 76 11.99 -5.25 -1.07
C TYR A 76 13.28 -5.80 -0.46
N ASP A 77 13.43 -5.77 0.87
CA ASP A 77 14.60 -6.35 1.54
C ASP A 77 14.72 -7.85 1.26
N ARG A 78 13.61 -8.59 1.32
CA ARG A 78 13.56 -10.02 0.97
C ARG A 78 13.86 -10.26 -0.51
N THR A 79 13.29 -9.45 -1.40
CA THR A 79 13.51 -9.58 -2.85
C THR A 79 14.97 -9.31 -3.22
N ARG A 80 15.59 -8.32 -2.59
CA ARG A 80 17.02 -8.00 -2.75
C ARG A 80 17.92 -9.14 -2.29
N ILE A 81 17.58 -9.83 -1.20
CA ILE A 81 18.33 -11.00 -0.72
C ILE A 81 18.18 -12.20 -1.68
N LEU A 82 17.02 -12.34 -2.32
CA LEU A 82 16.71 -13.45 -3.22
C LEU A 82 17.14 -13.21 -4.68
N SER A 83 17.63 -12.02 -5.00
CA SER A 83 18.21 -11.68 -6.32
C SER A 83 19.70 -11.33 -6.16
N PRO A 84 20.62 -12.31 -6.12
CA PRO A 84 22.05 -12.05 -5.98
C PRO A 84 22.70 -11.50 -7.26
N GLU A 85 22.02 -11.57 -8.40
CA GLU A 85 22.60 -11.29 -9.73
C GLU A 85 22.88 -9.80 -9.97
N GLU A 86 22.22 -8.87 -9.27
CA GLU A 86 22.44 -7.43 -9.41
C GLU A 86 23.46 -6.84 -8.42
N ALA A 87 23.92 -7.62 -7.43
CA ALA A 87 24.86 -7.16 -6.41
C ALA A 87 26.34 -7.15 -6.88
N LEU A 88 26.63 -7.62 -8.09
CA LEU A 88 27.99 -7.75 -8.65
C LEU A 88 28.37 -6.66 -9.68
N THR A 89 27.53 -5.64 -9.88
CA THR A 89 27.81 -4.50 -10.78
C THR A 89 27.85 -3.17 -10.03
N GLN A 90 28.87 -2.99 -9.19
CA GLN A 90 29.39 -1.69 -8.74
C GLN A 90 30.91 -1.72 -8.81
#